data_AF-A0A420DLF2-F1
#
_entry.id   AF-A0A420DLF2-F1
#
_cell.length_a   1.000
_cell.length_b   1.000
_cell.length_c   1.000
_cell.angle_alpha   90.00
_cell.angle_beta   90.00
_cell.angle_gamma   90.00
#
_symmetry.space_group_name_H-M   'P 1'
#
loop_
_entity.id
_entity.type
_entity.pdbx_description
1 polymer ?
#
loop_
_entity_poly.entity_id
_entity_poly.type
_entity_poly.pdbx_seq_one_letter_code
_entity_poly.pdbx_strand_id
1 'polypeptide(L)'
;MNSTMKKLVTIAPNRVLVVVLFAMIILSFYASYYESIMIPKVIKLITTTLLLTFFFCQKNRIANVFFTIFILFFLGDVFSVFNFGLLALKLSNAFYIGSYLLLVFILFGRLKHVKFEGLVSVYLVLVLTLNTYFLYVLYNIAKESLVDDVSIVLYVLSGIALIGLVFFAFAVYLSRETSQSIIFLIMAFCLAFSDVLGYVCDMYVYYWLFETFERVLHIIGLYLFYIYVFNHHSRLINSEHTNASVLNKSGGDSLAY
;
A
#
# COMPACT_ATOMS: atom_id res chain seq x y z
N MET A 1 -32.22 -11.00 -7.39
CA MET A 1 -30.94 -10.26 -7.30
C MET A 1 -30.34 -10.51 -5.91
N ASN A 2 -29.20 -11.21 -5.86
CA ASN A 2 -28.76 -12.06 -4.74
C ASN A 2 -28.30 -11.31 -3.47
N SER A 3 -28.66 -11.86 -2.31
CA SER A 3 -28.33 -11.35 -0.95
C SER A 3 -26.82 -11.30 -0.66
N THR A 4 -26.00 -11.97 -1.46
CA THR A 4 -24.53 -11.97 -1.38
C THR A 4 -23.90 -10.63 -1.81
N MET A 5 -24.56 -9.85 -2.66
CA MET A 5 -24.05 -8.52 -3.06
C MET A 5 -24.21 -7.46 -1.97
N LYS A 6 -25.14 -7.63 -1.02
CA LYS A 6 -25.32 -6.70 0.10
C LYS A 6 -24.22 -6.79 1.16
N LYS A 7 -23.51 -7.93 1.28
CA LYS A 7 -22.41 -8.10 2.24
C LYS A 7 -21.06 -7.54 1.78
N LEU A 8 -20.88 -7.29 0.48
CA LEU A 8 -19.69 -6.57 0.00
C LEU A 8 -19.77 -5.06 0.23
N VAL A 9 -20.96 -4.52 0.52
CA VAL A 9 -21.23 -3.07 0.60
C VAL A 9 -21.38 -2.56 2.04
N THR A 10 -21.17 -3.39 3.06
CA THR A 10 -20.97 -2.90 4.44
C THR A 10 -19.49 -2.59 4.70
N ILE A 11 -18.83 -1.97 3.72
CA ILE A 11 -17.75 -1.04 4.02
C ILE A 11 -18.53 0.26 4.28
N ALA A 12 -18.62 0.70 5.53
CA ALA A 12 -18.93 2.09 5.79
C ALA A 12 -17.59 2.80 6.05
N PRO A 13 -16.73 2.98 5.02
CA PRO A 13 -15.71 4.01 5.15
C PRO A 13 -16.50 5.30 5.33
N ASN A 14 -16.02 6.19 6.19
CA ASN A 14 -16.70 7.45 6.41
C ASN A 14 -16.97 8.10 5.04
N ARG A 15 -18.24 8.28 4.66
CA ARG A 15 -18.61 8.80 3.33
C ARG A 15 -17.92 10.14 3.08
N VAL A 16 -17.71 10.91 4.16
CA VAL A 16 -16.94 12.16 4.16
C VAL A 16 -15.50 11.92 3.71
N LEU A 17 -14.81 10.89 4.20
CA LEU A 17 -13.44 10.56 3.79
C LEU A 17 -13.37 10.26 2.28
N VAL A 18 -14.32 9.49 1.75
CA VAL A 18 -14.34 9.16 0.32
C VAL A 18 -14.55 10.42 -0.54
N VAL A 19 -15.48 11.29 -0.13
CA VAL A 19 -15.71 12.58 -0.81
C VAL A 19 -14.47 13.45 -0.77
N VAL A 20 -13.79 13.53 0.38
CA VAL A 20 -12.55 14.30 0.52
C VAL A 20 -11.44 13.72 -0.37
N LEU A 21 -11.23 12.41 -0.38
CA LEU A 21 -10.23 11.78 -1.26
C LEU A 21 -10.52 12.01 -2.75
N PHE A 22 -11.79 11.95 -3.13
CA PHE A 22 -12.21 12.26 -4.50
C PHE A 22 -11.93 13.72 -4.87
N ALA A 23 -12.20 14.66 -3.96
CA ALA A 23 -11.86 16.06 -4.15
C ALA A 23 -10.34 16.28 -4.29
N MET A 24 -9.53 15.57 -3.49
CA MET A 24 -8.06 15.61 -3.60
C MET A 24 -7.58 15.07 -4.95
N ILE A 25 -8.21 14.03 -5.49
CA ILE A 25 -7.90 13.51 -6.84
C ILE A 25 -8.19 14.56 -7.92
N ILE A 26 -9.35 15.23 -7.86
CA ILE A 26 -9.70 16.30 -8.83
C ILE A 26 -8.69 17.45 -8.73
N LEU A 27 -8.31 17.83 -7.52
CA LEU A 27 -7.33 18.90 -7.30
C LEU A 27 -5.94 18.51 -7.83
N SER A 28 -5.52 17.25 -7.64
CA SER A 28 -4.28 16.72 -8.24
C SER A 28 -4.31 16.77 -9.76
N PHE A 29 -5.43 16.37 -10.37
CA PHE A 29 -5.60 16.44 -11.83
C PHE A 29 -5.44 17.87 -12.34
N TYR A 30 -6.11 18.82 -11.69
CA TYR A 30 -6.01 20.24 -12.04
C TYR A 30 -4.56 20.73 -11.88
N ALA A 31 -3.91 20.43 -10.75
CA ALA A 31 -2.53 20.85 -10.49
C ALA A 31 -1.52 20.31 -11.52
N SER A 32 -1.63 19.03 -11.89
CA SER A 32 -0.76 18.41 -12.90
C SER A 32 -1.02 18.95 -14.31
N TYR A 33 -2.26 19.32 -14.65
CA TYR A 33 -2.58 19.92 -15.94
C TYR A 33 -1.93 21.30 -16.14
N TYR A 34 -1.79 22.09 -15.07
CA TYR A 34 -1.07 23.37 -15.11
C TYR A 34 0.45 23.24 -14.92
N GLU A 35 0.99 22.01 -14.97
CA GLU A 35 2.43 21.70 -14.89
C GLU A 35 3.12 22.28 -13.65
N SER A 36 2.38 22.47 -12.56
CA SER A 36 2.99 22.87 -11.30
C SER A 36 3.69 21.68 -10.67
N ILE A 37 5.01 21.75 -10.48
CA ILE A 37 5.78 20.63 -9.89
C ILE A 37 5.51 20.49 -8.37
N MET A 38 5.26 21.60 -7.67
CA MET A 38 5.14 21.60 -6.20
C MET A 38 3.74 21.29 -5.70
N ILE A 39 2.71 21.81 -6.37
CA ILE A 39 1.32 21.69 -5.90
C ILE A 39 0.89 20.21 -5.79
N PRO A 40 1.15 19.32 -6.77
CA PRO A 40 0.81 17.89 -6.68
C PRO A 40 1.48 17.19 -5.49
N LYS A 41 2.75 17.53 -5.20
CA LYS A 41 3.47 16.98 -4.04
C LYS A 41 2.83 17.41 -2.72
N VAL A 42 2.43 18.67 -2.61
CA VAL A 42 1.72 19.19 -1.43
C VAL A 42 0.35 18.50 -1.27
N ILE A 43 -0.40 18.29 -2.37
CA ILE A 43 -1.69 17.58 -2.33
C ILE A 43 -1.50 16.14 -1.85
N LYS A 44 -0.45 15.44 -2.32
CA LYS A 44 -0.08 14.10 -1.85
C LYS A 44 0.17 14.10 -0.33
N LEU A 45 1.01 15.03 0.15
CA LEU A 45 1.30 15.18 1.58
C LEU A 45 0.04 15.45 2.42
N ILE A 46 -0.83 16.36 1.99
CA ILE A 46 -2.09 16.65 2.69
C ILE A 46 -2.97 15.40 2.74
N THR A 47 -3.05 14.66 1.64
CA THR A 47 -3.85 13.43 1.56
C THR A 47 -3.36 12.37 2.53
N THR A 48 -2.05 12.11 2.56
CA THR A 48 -1.43 11.17 3.50
C THR A 48 -1.61 11.63 4.94
N THR A 49 -1.48 12.94 5.21
CA THR A 49 -1.72 13.53 6.53
C THR A 49 -3.15 13.30 7.00
N LEU A 50 -4.15 13.56 6.13
CA LEU A 50 -5.56 13.32 6.44
C LEU A 50 -5.81 11.85 6.79
N LEU A 51 -5.31 10.93 5.98
CA LEU A 51 -5.42 9.49 6.25
C LEU A 51 -4.75 9.10 7.57
N LEU A 52 -3.54 9.61 7.84
CA LEU A 52 -2.83 9.40 9.09
C LEU A 52 -3.60 9.94 10.30
N THR A 53 -4.20 11.14 10.20
CA THR A 53 -5.02 11.71 11.29
C THR A 53 -6.27 10.86 11.53
N PHE A 54 -6.98 10.46 10.47
CA PHE A 54 -8.14 9.56 10.59
C PHE A 54 -7.76 8.22 11.23
N PHE A 55 -6.58 7.71 10.88
CA PHE A 55 -6.03 6.50 11.47
C PHE A 55 -5.68 6.68 12.95
N PHE A 56 -5.06 7.81 13.31
CA PHE A 56 -4.71 8.14 14.69
C PHE A 56 -5.94 8.32 15.59
N CYS A 57 -7.02 8.94 15.09
CA CYS A 57 -8.27 9.02 15.82
C CYS A 57 -8.89 7.64 16.11
N GLN A 58 -8.53 6.62 15.32
CA GLN A 58 -8.97 5.24 15.51
C GLN A 58 -7.91 4.37 16.22
N LYS A 59 -6.80 4.96 16.70
CA LYS A 59 -5.62 4.28 17.26
C LYS A 59 -5.94 3.29 18.38
N ASN A 60 -6.95 3.55 19.21
CA ASN A 60 -7.34 2.63 20.29
C ASN A 60 -7.88 1.27 19.78
N ARG A 61 -8.02 1.12 18.45
CA ARG A 61 -8.49 -0.05 17.75
C ARG A 61 -7.48 -0.56 16.70
N ILE A 62 -6.20 -0.18 16.71
CA ILE A 62 -5.31 -0.61 15.61
C ILE A 62 -3.91 -0.99 16.11
N ALA A 63 -3.33 -2.05 15.54
CA ALA A 63 -1.99 -2.52 15.91
C ALA A 63 -0.90 -1.49 15.52
N ASN A 64 0.07 -1.30 16.43
CA ASN A 64 1.16 -0.32 16.30
C ASN A 64 1.93 -0.44 14.97
N VAL A 65 2.07 -1.64 14.41
CA VAL A 65 2.83 -1.86 13.15
C VAL A 65 2.21 -1.12 11.97
N PHE A 66 0.89 -1.13 11.82
CA PHE A 66 0.21 -0.44 10.72
C PHE A 66 0.30 1.08 10.84
N PHE A 67 0.30 1.59 12.08
CA PHE A 67 0.54 3.01 12.34
C PHE A 67 1.95 3.44 11.92
N THR A 68 2.95 2.62 12.26
CA THR A 68 4.35 2.88 11.86
C THR A 68 4.48 2.95 10.33
N ILE A 69 3.80 2.08 9.58
CA ILE A 69 3.80 2.14 8.11
C ILE A 69 3.25 3.46 7.59
N PHE A 70 2.11 3.92 8.14
CA PHE A 70 1.54 5.22 7.77
C PHE A 70 2.48 6.39 8.10
N ILE A 71 3.19 6.33 9.24
CA ILE A 71 4.21 7.34 9.58
C ILE A 71 5.34 7.33 8.56
N LEU A 72 5.81 6.17 8.11
CA LEU A 72 6.89 6.10 7.12
C LEU A 72 6.45 6.68 5.77
N PHE A 73 5.24 6.39 5.30
CA PHE A 73 4.69 7.04 4.11
C PHE A 73 4.60 8.56 4.28
N PHE A 74 4.09 9.02 5.43
CA PHE A 74 4.00 10.45 5.74
C PHE A 74 5.37 11.14 5.76
N LEU A 75 6.38 10.53 6.41
CA LEU A 75 7.73 11.07 6.43
C LEU A 75 8.33 11.11 5.02
N GLY A 76 8.10 10.08 4.21
CA GLY A 76 8.46 10.09 2.79
C GLY A 76 7.91 11.31 2.07
N ASP A 77 6.60 11.57 2.19
CA ASP A 77 5.94 12.73 1.57
C ASP A 77 6.49 14.07 2.11
N VAL A 78 6.73 14.19 3.42
CA VAL A 78 7.29 15.41 4.03
C VAL A 78 8.66 15.73 3.43
N PHE A 79 9.56 14.75 3.40
CA PHE A 79 10.91 14.97 2.86
C PHE A 79 10.90 15.23 1.35
N SER A 80 9.96 14.64 0.61
CA SER A 80 9.76 14.90 -0.82
C SER A 80 9.27 16.33 -1.12
N VAL A 81 8.37 16.88 -0.30
CA VAL A 81 7.83 18.24 -0.47
C VAL A 81 8.84 19.31 -0.10
N PHE A 82 9.44 19.22 1.09
CA PHE A 82 10.29 20.31 1.58
C PHE A 82 11.67 20.34 0.93
N ASN A 83 12.11 19.23 0.32
CA ASN A 83 13.29 19.10 -0.53
C ASN A 83 14.48 20.01 -0.11
N PHE A 84 14.91 19.91 1.15
CA PHE A 84 16.01 20.71 1.72
C PHE A 84 17.41 20.35 1.16
N GLY A 85 17.48 19.77 -0.04
CA GLY A 85 18.68 19.29 -0.71
C GLY A 85 18.67 17.79 -1.00
N LEU A 86 19.76 17.31 -1.63
CA LEU A 86 19.94 15.90 -2.04
C LEU A 86 19.72 14.88 -0.90
N LEU A 87 20.07 15.26 0.33
CA LEU A 87 19.89 14.39 1.49
C LEU A 87 18.42 14.15 1.82
N ALA A 88 17.56 15.18 1.67
CA ALA A 88 16.12 15.04 1.92
C ALA A 88 15.48 14.06 0.93
N LEU A 89 15.87 14.12 -0.35
CA LEU A 89 15.37 13.20 -1.37
C LEU A 89 15.79 11.74 -1.10
N LYS A 90 17.04 11.54 -0.68
CA LYS A 90 17.53 10.21 -0.25
C LYS A 90 16.76 9.69 0.96
N LEU A 91 16.49 10.55 1.94
CA LEU A 91 15.73 10.19 3.13
C LEU A 91 14.28 9.84 2.80
N SER A 92 13.64 10.62 1.92
CA SER A 92 12.31 10.33 1.39
C SER A 92 12.24 8.92 0.81
N ASN A 93 13.17 8.57 -0.08
CA ASN A 93 13.24 7.24 -0.69
C ASN A 93 13.46 6.14 0.36
N ALA A 94 14.34 6.38 1.35
CA ALA A 94 14.58 5.43 2.44
C ALA A 94 13.31 5.18 3.28
N PHE A 95 12.50 6.21 3.54
CA PHE A 95 11.24 6.06 4.25
C PHE A 95 10.20 5.27 3.45
N TYR A 96 10.07 5.51 2.14
CA TYR A 96 9.21 4.69 1.29
C TYR A 96 9.67 3.22 1.26
N ILE A 97 10.97 2.96 1.09
CA ILE A 97 11.53 1.60 1.15
C ILE A 97 11.18 0.93 2.48
N GLY A 98 11.37 1.64 3.60
CA GLY A 98 11.00 1.15 4.93
C GLY A 98 9.51 0.79 5.04
N SER A 99 8.63 1.62 4.46
CA SER A 99 7.19 1.36 4.44
C SER A 99 6.85 0.07 3.66
N TYR A 100 7.48 -0.14 2.50
CA TYR A 100 7.30 -1.34 1.70
C TYR A 100 7.86 -2.60 2.38
N LEU A 101 9.03 -2.51 3.00
CA LEU A 101 9.62 -3.63 3.75
C LEU A 101 8.75 -4.06 4.93
N LEU A 102 8.14 -3.11 5.65
CA LEU A 102 7.18 -3.44 6.72
C LEU A 102 5.91 -4.11 6.18
N LEU A 103 5.41 -3.68 5.01
CA LEU A 103 4.29 -4.36 4.35
C LEU A 103 4.67 -5.79 3.92
N VAL A 104 5.88 -6.00 3.40
CA VAL A 104 6.42 -7.33 3.11
C VAL A 104 6.49 -8.18 4.38
N PHE A 105 6.98 -7.62 5.49
CA PHE A 105 7.08 -8.33 6.77
C PHE A 105 5.71 -8.81 7.29
N ILE A 106 4.66 -8.00 7.12
CA ILE A 106 3.28 -8.38 7.47
C ILE A 106 2.82 -9.60 6.65
N LEU A 107 3.12 -9.63 5.36
CA LEU A 107 2.80 -10.78 4.50
C LEU A 107 3.62 -12.02 4.86
N PHE A 108 4.88 -11.83 5.26
CA PHE A 108 5.76 -12.92 5.66
C PHE A 108 5.18 -13.73 6.82
N GLY A 109 4.59 -13.05 7.81
CA GLY A 109 3.88 -13.70 8.91
C GLY A 109 2.70 -14.58 8.48
N ARG A 110 2.13 -14.34 7.29
CA ARG A 110 0.97 -15.08 6.76
C ARG A 110 1.32 -16.21 5.79
N LEU A 111 2.56 -16.25 5.31
CA LEU A 111 3.07 -17.25 4.36
C LEU A 111 3.14 -18.68 4.93
N LYS A 112 3.18 -18.84 6.26
CA LYS A 112 3.28 -20.16 6.92
C LYS A 112 2.20 -21.18 6.54
N HIS A 113 1.10 -20.74 5.92
CA HIS A 113 -0.01 -21.59 5.50
C HIS A 113 -0.18 -21.67 3.98
N VAL A 114 0.79 -21.23 3.18
CA VAL A 114 0.68 -21.23 1.72
C VAL A 114 0.95 -22.61 1.16
N LYS A 115 -0.07 -23.17 0.50
CA LYS A 115 0.06 -24.39 -0.32
C LYS A 115 0.43 -23.96 -1.73
N PHE A 116 1.62 -24.29 -2.18
CA PHE A 116 2.05 -24.03 -3.55
C PHE A 116 1.59 -25.18 -4.45
N GLU A 117 0.55 -24.93 -5.25
CA GLU A 117 0.20 -25.82 -6.36
C GLU A 117 1.18 -25.60 -7.52
N GLY A 118 1.53 -26.66 -8.26
CA GLY A 118 2.60 -26.63 -9.25
C GLY A 118 2.43 -25.56 -10.33
N LEU A 119 1.19 -25.36 -10.84
CA LEU A 119 0.88 -24.35 -11.86
C LEU A 119 1.02 -22.92 -11.32
N VAL A 120 0.60 -22.70 -10.07
CA VAL A 120 0.73 -21.42 -9.37
C VAL A 120 2.20 -21.05 -9.18
N SER A 121 3.05 -22.01 -8.79
CA SER A 121 4.48 -21.80 -8.62
C SER A 121 5.17 -21.36 -9.93
N VAL A 122 4.83 -22.01 -11.04
CA VAL A 122 5.37 -21.65 -12.37
C VAL A 122 5.00 -20.23 -12.77
N TYR A 123 3.73 -19.84 -12.57
CA TYR A 123 3.29 -18.47 -12.84
C TYR A 123 4.04 -17.45 -11.99
N LEU A 124 4.24 -17.76 -10.70
CA LEU A 124 4.95 -16.91 -9.75
C LEU A 124 6.42 -16.68 -10.18
N VAL A 125 7.10 -17.74 -10.62
CA VAL A 125 8.48 -17.67 -11.13
C VAL A 125 8.54 -16.85 -12.41
N LEU A 126 7.59 -17.01 -13.32
CA LEU A 126 7.53 -16.24 -14.57
C LEU A 126 7.35 -14.75 -14.28
N VAL A 127 6.41 -14.39 -13.41
CA VAL A 127 6.16 -12.99 -13.01
C VAL A 127 7.40 -12.40 -12.32
N LEU A 128 8.04 -13.13 -11.42
CA LEU A 128 9.26 -12.68 -10.75
C LEU A 128 10.40 -12.44 -11.74
N THR A 129 10.59 -13.36 -12.70
CA THR A 129 11.62 -13.26 -13.73
C THR A 129 11.38 -12.04 -14.62
N LEU A 130 10.14 -11.85 -15.08
CA LEU A 130 9.77 -10.72 -15.93
C LEU A 130 9.97 -9.38 -15.20
N ASN A 131 9.54 -9.28 -13.94
CA ASN A 131 9.72 -8.05 -13.14
C ASN A 131 11.20 -7.78 -12.84
N THR A 132 12.00 -8.81 -12.58
CA THR A 132 13.45 -8.67 -12.38
C THR A 132 14.13 -8.17 -13.66
N TYR A 133 13.70 -8.66 -14.83
CA TYR A 133 14.18 -8.16 -16.12
C TYR A 133 13.83 -6.68 -16.33
N PHE A 134 12.58 -6.28 -16.06
CA PHE A 134 12.21 -4.87 -16.14
C PHE A 134 13.01 -3.99 -15.18
N LEU A 135 13.25 -4.45 -13.95
CA LEU A 135 14.11 -3.73 -13.00
C LEU A 135 15.54 -3.58 -13.52
N TYR A 136 16.09 -4.62 -14.16
CA TYR A 136 17.41 -4.54 -14.79
C TYR A 136 17.46 -3.51 -15.93
N VAL A 137 16.42 -3.46 -16.78
CA VAL A 137 16.32 -2.44 -17.84
C VAL A 137 16.27 -1.05 -17.24
N LEU A 138 15.42 -0.84 -16.22
CA LEU A 138 15.32 0.46 -15.57
C LEU A 138 16.61 0.85 -14.83
N TYR A 139 17.32 -0.11 -14.22
CA TYR A 139 18.63 0.12 -13.62
C TYR A 139 19.66 0.66 -14.63
N ASN A 140 19.72 0.09 -15.83
CA ASN A 140 20.64 0.58 -16.86
C ASN A 140 20.34 2.04 -17.24
N ILE A 141 19.06 2.40 -17.36
CA ILE A 141 18.63 3.78 -17.64
C ILE A 141 18.96 4.70 -16.45
N ALA A 142 18.67 4.25 -15.23
CA ALA A 142 18.93 5.00 -14.01
C ALA A 142 20.42 5.26 -13.80
N LYS A 143 21.29 4.29 -14.13
CA LYS A 143 22.74 4.42 -14.01
C LYS A 143 23.31 5.51 -14.92
N GLU A 144 22.73 5.71 -16.09
CA GLU A 144 23.16 6.78 -17.01
C GLU A 144 22.66 8.16 -16.58
N SER A 145 21.55 8.22 -15.85
CA SER A 145 20.89 9.47 -15.46
C SER A 145 21.26 9.94 -14.04
N LEU A 146 21.56 9.02 -13.12
CA LEU A 146 21.95 9.31 -11.74
C LEU A 146 23.47 9.36 -11.63
N VAL A 147 23.99 10.50 -11.17
CA VAL A 147 25.44 10.71 -10.97
C VAL A 147 25.95 10.11 -9.65
N ASP A 148 25.04 9.81 -8.71
CA ASP A 148 25.38 9.44 -7.33
C ASP A 148 25.05 7.97 -7.00
N ASP A 149 26.08 7.23 -6.59
CA ASP A 149 26.00 5.80 -6.26
C ASP A 149 24.94 5.48 -5.20
N VAL A 150 24.78 6.35 -4.20
CA VAL A 150 23.80 6.14 -3.12
C VAL A 150 22.37 6.18 -3.67
N SER A 151 22.10 7.12 -4.59
CA SER A 151 20.79 7.26 -5.22
C SER A 151 20.46 6.04 -6.10
N ILE A 152 21.46 5.49 -6.80
CA ILE A 152 21.33 4.24 -7.57
C ILE A 152 21.01 3.06 -6.65
N VAL A 153 21.73 2.92 -5.52
CA VAL A 153 21.47 1.84 -4.56
C VAL A 153 20.06 1.92 -3.96
N LEU A 154 19.63 3.11 -3.55
CA LEU A 154 18.27 3.33 -3.04
C LEU A 154 17.21 3.00 -4.11
N TYR A 155 17.48 3.35 -5.36
CA TYR A 155 16.60 3.02 -6.48
C TYR A 155 16.42 1.51 -6.65
N VAL A 156 17.53 0.76 -6.72
CA VAL A 156 17.50 -0.71 -6.85
C VAL A 156 16.81 -1.36 -5.65
N LEU A 157 17.09 -0.90 -4.43
CA LEU A 157 16.45 -1.40 -3.22
C LEU A 157 14.94 -1.15 -3.21
N SER A 158 14.48 0.02 -3.67
CA SER A 158 13.06 0.32 -3.80
C SER A 158 12.37 -0.63 -4.79
N GLY A 159 13.00 -0.86 -5.95
CA GLY A 159 12.50 -1.82 -6.93
C GLY A 159 12.40 -3.24 -6.37
N ILE A 160 13.43 -3.72 -5.67
CA ILE A 160 13.42 -5.04 -5.03
C ILE A 160 12.32 -5.13 -3.95
N ALA A 161 12.16 -4.10 -3.14
CA ALA A 161 11.12 -4.06 -2.10
C ALA A 161 9.71 -4.11 -2.69
N LEU A 162 9.45 -3.38 -3.77
CA LEU A 162 8.17 -3.39 -4.49
C LEU A 162 7.89 -4.73 -5.18
N ILE A 163 8.89 -5.32 -5.85
CA ILE A 163 8.77 -6.67 -6.44
C ILE A 163 8.44 -7.67 -5.35
N GLY A 164 9.16 -7.64 -4.22
CA GLY A 164 8.89 -8.48 -3.07
C GLY A 164 7.46 -8.30 -2.53
N LEU A 165 7.01 -7.04 -2.39
CA LEU A 165 5.66 -6.72 -1.93
C LEU A 165 4.58 -7.31 -2.83
N VAL A 166 4.66 -7.09 -4.14
CA VAL A 166 3.69 -7.62 -5.11
C VAL A 166 3.75 -9.15 -5.15
N PHE A 167 4.96 -9.73 -5.16
CA PHE A 167 5.16 -11.18 -5.17
C PHE A 167 4.52 -11.86 -3.96
N PHE A 168 4.82 -11.38 -2.75
CA PHE A 168 4.24 -11.97 -1.53
C PHE A 168 2.73 -11.70 -1.43
N ALA A 169 2.26 -10.53 -1.87
CA ALA A 169 0.83 -10.24 -1.90
C ALA A 169 0.09 -11.22 -2.83
N PHE A 170 0.67 -11.52 -3.98
CA PHE A 170 0.12 -12.43 -4.97
C PHE A 170 0.15 -13.89 -4.47
N ALA A 171 1.25 -14.32 -3.85
CA ALA A 171 1.35 -15.65 -3.24
C ALA A 171 0.31 -15.86 -2.13
N VAL A 172 0.10 -14.85 -1.27
CA VAL A 172 -0.92 -14.89 -0.21
C VAL A 172 -2.33 -14.88 -0.79
N TYR A 173 -2.56 -14.15 -1.88
CA TYR A 173 -3.82 -14.14 -2.61
C TYR A 173 -4.18 -15.52 -3.14
N LEU A 174 -3.29 -16.16 -3.91
CA LEU A 174 -3.55 -17.47 -4.50
C LEU A 174 -3.75 -18.57 -3.45
N SER A 175 -3.12 -18.44 -2.28
CA SER A 175 -3.29 -19.45 -1.23
C SER A 175 -4.61 -19.37 -0.47
N ARG A 176 -5.17 -18.17 -0.29
CA ARG A 176 -6.25 -17.95 0.67
C ARG A 176 -7.54 -17.44 0.03
N GLU A 177 -7.47 -16.82 -1.15
CA GLU A 177 -8.61 -16.29 -1.92
C GLU A 177 -9.63 -15.47 -1.10
N THR A 178 -9.17 -14.83 -0.02
CA THR A 178 -10.05 -14.04 0.85
C THR A 178 -10.19 -12.61 0.34
N SER A 179 -11.29 -11.93 0.68
CA SER A 179 -11.45 -10.50 0.40
C SER A 179 -10.30 -9.64 0.95
N GLN A 180 -9.67 -10.05 2.07
CA GLN A 180 -8.53 -9.33 2.65
C GLN A 180 -7.25 -9.49 1.84
N SER A 181 -6.99 -10.67 1.30
CA SER A 181 -5.84 -10.90 0.43
C SER A 181 -6.04 -10.22 -0.93
N ILE A 182 -7.27 -10.13 -1.44
CA ILE A 182 -7.60 -9.34 -2.64
C ILE A 182 -7.33 -7.84 -2.41
N ILE A 183 -7.86 -7.27 -1.32
CA ILE A 183 -7.63 -5.83 -1.01
C ILE A 183 -6.13 -5.54 -0.88
N PHE A 184 -5.38 -6.39 -0.20
CA PHE A 184 -3.93 -6.23 -0.06
C PHE A 184 -3.21 -6.34 -1.40
N LEU A 185 -3.61 -7.28 -2.27
CA LEU A 185 -3.01 -7.43 -3.60
C LEU A 185 -3.24 -6.20 -4.48
N ILE A 186 -4.48 -5.70 -4.53
CA ILE A 186 -4.80 -4.51 -5.32
C ILE A 186 -4.05 -3.29 -4.76
N MET A 187 -4.01 -3.15 -3.43
CA MET A 187 -3.20 -2.12 -2.76
C MET A 187 -1.73 -2.18 -3.17
N ALA A 188 -1.11 -3.36 -3.14
CA ALA A 188 0.29 -3.56 -3.53
C ALA A 188 0.53 -3.19 -4.99
N PHE A 189 -0.37 -3.57 -5.91
CA PHE A 189 -0.29 -3.16 -7.30
C PHE A 189 -0.44 -1.65 -7.48
N CYS A 190 -1.39 -1.01 -6.80
CA CYS A 190 -1.56 0.44 -6.86
C CYS A 190 -0.29 1.18 -6.43
N LEU A 191 0.35 0.75 -5.32
CA LEU A 191 1.60 1.34 -4.85
C LEU A 191 2.77 1.07 -5.82
N ALA A 192 2.91 -0.16 -6.32
CA ALA A 192 3.98 -0.51 -7.25
C ALA A 192 3.87 0.26 -8.58
N PHE A 193 2.67 0.31 -9.18
CA PHE A 193 2.45 1.06 -10.42
C PHE A 193 2.59 2.56 -10.21
N SER A 194 2.17 3.09 -9.06
CA SER A 194 2.43 4.49 -8.67
C SER A 194 3.92 4.79 -8.72
N ASP A 195 4.76 4.04 -8.00
CA ASP A 195 6.20 4.31 -7.95
C ASP A 195 6.88 4.14 -9.32
N VAL A 196 6.47 3.13 -10.11
CA VAL A 196 7.01 2.95 -11.48
C VAL A 196 6.65 4.13 -12.37
N LEU A 197 5.41 4.63 -12.33
CA LEU A 197 5.00 5.81 -13.09
C LEU A 197 5.73 7.07 -12.62
N GLY A 198 5.93 7.22 -11.31
CA GLY A 198 6.71 8.31 -10.74
C GLY A 198 8.14 8.32 -11.27
N TYR A 199 8.79 7.15 -11.30
CA TYR A 199 10.10 6.97 -11.91
C TYR A 199 10.12 7.35 -13.39
N VAL A 200 9.14 6.89 -14.17
CA VAL A 200 9.05 7.23 -15.60
C VAL A 200 8.92 8.74 -15.81
N CYS A 201 8.14 9.42 -14.96
CA CYS A 201 7.98 10.88 -15.03
C CYS A 201 9.26 11.63 -14.65
N ASP A 202 9.98 11.15 -13.63
CA ASP A 202 11.19 11.81 -13.14
C ASP A 202 12.41 11.59 -14.05
N MET A 203 12.51 10.43 -14.71
CA MET A 203 13.75 9.96 -15.33
C MET A 203 13.68 9.69 -16.84
N TYR A 204 12.47 9.54 -17.40
CA TYR A 204 12.32 9.16 -18.82
C TYR A 204 11.56 10.20 -19.64
N VAL A 205 10.25 10.30 -19.44
CA VAL A 205 9.40 11.23 -20.17
C VAL A 205 8.38 11.80 -19.21
N TYR A 206 8.55 13.08 -18.87
CA TYR A 206 7.53 13.82 -18.15
C TYR A 206 6.30 13.97 -19.04
N TYR A 207 5.16 13.47 -18.56
CA TYR A 207 3.86 13.67 -19.19
C TYR A 207 2.81 13.83 -18.09
N TRP A 208 2.08 14.95 -18.09
CA TRP A 208 1.12 15.32 -17.03
C TRP A 208 0.11 14.21 -16.72
N LEU A 209 -0.27 13.42 -17.74
CA LEU A 209 -1.20 12.30 -17.57
C LEU A 209 -0.56 11.18 -16.74
N PHE A 210 0.72 10.83 -16.97
CA PHE A 210 1.41 9.83 -16.18
C PHE A 210 1.61 10.27 -14.73
N GLU A 211 1.95 11.54 -14.51
CA GLU A 211 2.01 12.09 -13.16
C GLU A 211 0.65 11.99 -12.48
N THR A 212 -0.42 12.35 -13.17
CA THR A 212 -1.78 12.25 -12.62
C THR A 212 -2.14 10.79 -12.25
N PHE A 213 -1.84 9.83 -13.13
CA PHE A 213 -2.09 8.42 -12.85
C PHE A 213 -1.26 7.91 -11.67
N GLU A 214 -0.01 8.32 -11.55
CA GLU A 214 0.83 8.03 -10.38
C GLU A 214 0.13 8.49 -9.09
N ARG A 215 -0.31 9.75 -9.03
CA ARG A 215 -0.96 10.32 -7.83
C ARG A 215 -2.26 9.58 -7.49
N VAL A 216 -3.09 9.31 -8.50
CA VAL A 216 -4.36 8.59 -8.32
C VAL A 216 -4.11 7.20 -7.77
N LEU A 217 -3.16 6.47 -8.34
CA LEU A 217 -2.79 5.13 -7.86
C LEU A 217 -2.22 5.16 -6.44
N HIS A 218 -1.40 6.16 -6.11
CA HIS A 218 -0.89 6.34 -4.75
C HIS A 218 -2.01 6.53 -3.73
N ILE A 219 -2.95 7.45 -4.02
CA ILE A 219 -4.09 7.76 -3.14
C ILE A 219 -5.00 6.54 -2.98
N ILE A 220 -5.31 5.84 -4.08
CA ILE A 220 -6.09 4.60 -4.04
C ILE A 220 -5.35 3.54 -3.24
N GLY A 221 -4.03 3.39 -3.40
CA GLY A 221 -3.18 2.49 -2.64
C GLY A 221 -3.26 2.75 -1.13
N LEU A 222 -3.04 3.98 -0.69
CA LEU A 222 -3.14 4.35 0.73
C LEU A 222 -4.56 4.18 1.29
N TYR A 223 -5.59 4.46 0.49
CA TYR A 223 -6.98 4.24 0.88
C TYR A 223 -7.31 2.75 1.03
N LEU A 224 -6.84 1.90 0.10
CA LEU A 224 -6.98 0.45 0.21
C LEU A 224 -6.20 -0.10 1.41
N PHE A 225 -5.04 0.47 1.73
CA PHE A 225 -4.30 0.15 2.95
C PHE A 225 -5.12 0.47 4.20
N TYR A 226 -5.73 1.67 4.26
CA TYR A 226 -6.66 2.03 5.34
C TYR A 226 -7.82 1.03 5.47
N ILE A 227 -8.49 0.68 4.35
CA ILE A 227 -9.57 -0.32 4.34
C ILE A 227 -9.08 -1.68 4.83
N TYR A 228 -7.91 -2.12 4.37
CA TYR A 228 -7.31 -3.38 4.78
C TYR A 228 -7.15 -3.43 6.30
N VAL A 229 -6.56 -2.38 6.90
CA VAL A 229 -6.31 -2.32 8.34
C VAL A 229 -7.61 -2.29 9.14
N PHE A 230 -8.59 -1.49 8.70
CA PHE A 230 -9.90 -1.41 9.36
C PHE A 230 -10.62 -2.76 9.37
N ASN A 231 -10.64 -3.45 8.23
CA ASN A 231 -11.28 -4.76 8.10
C ASN A 231 -10.52 -5.84 8.87
N HIS A 232 -9.18 -5.78 8.90
CA HIS A 232 -8.35 -6.69 9.67
C HIS A 232 -8.70 -6.63 11.16
N HIS A 233 -8.78 -5.43 11.71
CA HIS A 233 -9.09 -5.25 13.13
C HIS A 233 -10.54 -5.62 13.48
N SER A 234 -11.50 -5.22 12.65
CA SER A 234 -12.92 -5.57 12.86
C SER A 234 -13.13 -7.08 12.94
N ARG A 235 -12.37 -7.86 12.16
CA ARG A 235 -12.40 -9.33 12.21
C ARG A 235 -11.83 -9.89 13.50
N LEU A 236 -10.75 -9.31 14.03
CA LEU A 236 -10.16 -9.73 15.31
C LEU A 236 -11.15 -9.53 16.46
N ILE A 237 -11.75 -8.35 16.59
CA ILE A 237 -12.77 -8.06 17.62
C ILE A 237 -13.94 -9.05 17.53
N ASN A 238 -14.48 -9.28 16.33
CA ASN A 238 -15.60 -10.20 16.15
C ASN A 238 -15.25 -11.65 16.54
N SER A 239 -13.99 -12.07 16.32
CA SER A 239 -13.53 -13.41 16.72
C SER A 239 -13.41 -13.56 18.24
N GLU A 240 -12.95 -12.52 18.96
CA GLU A 240 -12.87 -12.53 20.42
C GLU A 240 -14.26 -12.59 21.07
N HIS A 241 -15.21 -11.78 20.59
CA HIS A 241 -16.59 -11.82 21.09
C HIS A 241 -17.27 -13.17 20.84
N THR A 242 -17.05 -13.78 19.67
CA THR A 242 -17.61 -15.11 19.36
C THR A 242 -17.05 -16.16 20.32
N ASN A 243 -15.74 -16.17 20.55
CA ASN A 243 -15.09 -17.12 21.45
C ASN A 243 -15.54 -16.94 22.92
N ALA A 244 -15.69 -15.71 23.38
CA ALA A 244 -16.21 -15.42 24.72
C ALA A 244 -17.67 -15.91 24.90
N SER A 245 -18.52 -15.74 23.88
CA SER A 245 -19.92 -16.21 23.93
C SER A 245 -20.04 -17.74 23.93
N VAL A 246 -19.14 -18.45 23.23
CA VAL A 246 -19.11 -19.92 23.19
C VAL A 246 -18.64 -20.48 24.54
N LEU A 247 -17.62 -19.88 25.16
CA LEU A 247 -17.15 -20.27 26.49
C LEU A 247 -18.23 -20.07 27.57
N ASN A 248 -18.98 -18.96 27.51
CA ASN A 248 -20.04 -18.70 28.49
C ASN A 248 -21.23 -19.67 28.34
N LYS A 249 -21.48 -20.16 27.11
CA LYS A 249 -22.50 -21.19 26.86
C LYS A 249 -22.06 -22.57 27.36
N SER A 250 -20.79 -22.93 27.17
CA SER A 250 -20.24 -24.20 27.65
C SER A 250 -20.12 -24.28 29.17
N GLY A 251 -19.99 -23.14 29.86
CA GLY A 251 -20.00 -23.09 31.33
C GLY A 251 -21.40 -23.15 31.96
N GLY A 252 -22.43 -22.74 31.22
CA GLY A 252 -23.83 -22.78 31.68
C GLY A 252 -24.44 -24.18 31.68
N ASP A 253 -24.03 -25.04 30.75
CA ASP A 253 -24.58 -26.40 30.62
C ASP A 253 -23.96 -27.40 31.64
N SER A 254 -22.90 -27.02 32.36
CA SER A 254 -22.25 -27.85 33.39
C SER A 254 -22.85 -27.71 34.80
N LEU A 255 -23.88 -26.87 34.99
CA LEU A 255 -24.58 -26.66 36.27
C LEU A 255 -26.01 -27.22 36.28
N ALA A 256 -26.35 -28.08 35.30
CA ALA A 256 -27.70 -28.64 35.13
C ALA A 256 -27.82 -30.15 35.41
N TYR A 257 -26.88 -30.76 36.14
CA TYR A 257 -26.99 -32.14 36.63
C TYR A 257 -26.61 -32.24 38.10
#